data_AF-A0A7V6HIH3-F1
#
_entry.id   AF-A0A7V6HIH3-F1
#
_cell.length_a   1.000
_cell.length_b   1.000
_cell.length_c   1.000
_cell.angle_alpha   90.00
_cell.angle_beta   90.00
_cell.angle_gamma   90.00
#
_symmetry.space_group_name_H-M   'P 1'
#
loop_
_entity.id
_entity.type
_entity.pdbx_description
1 polymer ?
#
loop_
_entity_poly.entity_id
_entity_poly.type
_entity_poly.pdbx_seq_one_letter_code
_entity_poly.pdbx_strand_id
1 'polypeptide(L)'
;MTSRLGQRATAGGRRQSAAHVGLRSRRGHPRLNPSGLFVGGSATFQITFSSNVRAEDVQWSVADGKAALAFGPQSTAPQIVVGLAPGTETLTANVAHFVGSSPQFNFEVYDYADPIALHFMFICDNNGNHVGSADDIPGLITGVNDIYRQAGIRFAQASVSYTNEISWYLNSEIRNIQQEIVNVMTNTGGLEIYIVPNIAPGVAGRSYPNQGLLMTNTVSAHILAHEIGHQCGWRDIYTFRPDRPPLTMPLSRDHLSPADWNNGPGPQEYYPRELPLATVIKRCLMFGLTSGGNDIPAGPIKGYDKEGKFGSVPVGTQGMNRFPKHDN
;
A
#
# COMPACT_ATOMS: atom_id res chain seq x y z
N MET A 1 25.97 -24.33 64.35
CA MET A 1 24.91 -23.53 63.70
C MET A 1 25.54 -22.64 62.64
N THR A 2 25.35 -22.96 61.37
CA THR A 2 25.00 -22.04 60.25
C THR A 2 25.21 -22.77 58.92
N SER A 3 24.12 -22.83 58.17
CA SER A 3 23.98 -23.44 56.85
C SER A 3 24.73 -22.66 55.76
N ARG A 4 25.41 -23.34 54.83
CA ARG A 4 25.72 -22.79 53.50
C ARG A 4 24.83 -23.48 52.47
N LEU A 5 23.72 -22.80 52.15
CA LEU A 5 22.90 -23.05 50.97
C LEU A 5 23.73 -22.69 49.73
N GLY A 6 23.88 -23.65 48.82
CA GLY A 6 24.41 -23.42 47.49
C GLY A 6 23.43 -22.57 46.68
N GLN A 7 23.85 -21.35 46.32
CA GLN A 7 23.19 -20.58 45.28
C GLN A 7 23.55 -21.17 43.92
N ARG A 8 22.61 -21.93 43.34
CA ARG A 8 22.56 -22.14 41.89
C ARG A 8 22.34 -20.79 41.23
N ALA A 9 23.34 -20.30 40.52
CA ALA A 9 23.17 -19.22 39.56
C ALA A 9 22.28 -19.73 38.41
N THR A 10 21.01 -19.34 38.42
CA THR A 10 20.13 -19.46 37.25
C THR A 10 20.65 -18.51 36.19
N ALA A 11 21.16 -19.06 35.08
CA ALA A 11 21.51 -18.32 33.89
C ALA A 11 20.26 -17.56 33.38
N GLY A 12 20.20 -16.28 33.70
CA GLY A 12 19.24 -15.34 33.14
C GLY A 12 19.56 -15.10 31.67
N GLY A 13 19.03 -15.96 30.79
CA GLY A 13 19.05 -15.72 29.36
C GLY A 13 18.19 -14.50 29.03
N ARG A 14 18.81 -13.31 28.96
CA ARG A 14 18.23 -12.14 28.31
C ARG A 14 18.05 -12.48 26.83
N ARG A 15 16.83 -12.90 26.45
CA ARG A 15 16.43 -13.11 25.06
C ARG A 15 16.32 -11.74 24.39
N GLN A 16 17.33 -11.37 23.60
CA GLN A 16 17.39 -10.14 22.82
C GLN A 16 16.50 -10.27 21.57
N SER A 17 15.61 -9.28 21.35
CA SER A 17 15.05 -9.03 20.01
C SER A 17 16.17 -8.39 19.17
N ALA A 18 16.54 -8.98 18.04
CA ALA A 18 17.69 -8.54 17.24
C ALA A 18 17.33 -7.47 16.20
N ALA A 19 16.07 -7.41 15.74
CA ALA A 19 15.68 -6.50 14.68
C ALA A 19 14.15 -6.32 14.61
N HIS A 20 13.72 -5.17 14.10
CA HIS A 20 12.34 -4.83 13.78
C HIS A 20 12.31 -4.30 12.35
N VAL A 21 11.44 -4.77 11.48
CA VAL A 21 11.16 -4.16 10.17
C VAL A 21 10.86 -2.69 10.38
N GLY A 22 11.60 -1.82 9.69
CA GLY A 22 11.36 -0.38 9.73
C GLY A 22 9.91 -0.11 9.33
N LEU A 23 9.17 0.60 10.18
CA LEU A 23 7.83 1.07 9.82
C LEU A 23 7.99 2.04 8.63
N ARG A 24 7.29 1.73 7.53
CA ARG A 24 7.44 2.47 6.26
C ARG A 24 6.98 3.93 6.41
N SER A 25 7.59 4.81 5.62
CA SER A 25 7.66 6.26 5.89
C SER A 25 6.38 7.06 5.67
N ARG A 26 6.34 8.27 6.26
CA ARG A 26 5.34 9.33 6.01
C ARG A 26 5.50 9.92 4.60
N ARG A 27 4.50 10.69 4.14
CA ARG A 27 4.53 11.45 2.85
C ARG A 27 5.87 12.17 2.67
N GLY A 28 6.48 12.06 1.48
CA GLY A 28 7.73 12.74 1.13
C GLY A 28 9.04 11.98 1.41
N HIS A 29 8.95 10.72 1.85
CA HIS A 29 10.12 9.86 2.10
C HIS A 29 10.13 8.63 1.17
N PRO A 30 11.30 8.00 0.94
CA PRO A 30 11.41 6.79 0.12
C PRO A 30 10.47 5.70 0.62
N ARG A 31 9.72 5.08 -0.30
CA ARG A 31 8.88 3.92 0.04
C ARG A 31 9.78 2.78 0.48
N LEU A 32 9.55 2.31 1.69
CA LEU A 32 10.32 1.22 2.28
C LEU A 32 9.61 -0.11 2.04
N ASN A 33 10.36 -1.19 1.96
CA ASN A 33 9.91 -2.58 2.01
C ASN A 33 8.81 -3.02 1.03
N PRO A 34 8.60 -2.43 -0.18
CA PRO A 34 7.40 -2.66 -1.01
C PRO A 34 7.09 -4.13 -1.30
N SER A 35 5.83 -4.46 -1.56
CA SER A 35 5.40 -5.82 -1.96
C SER A 35 5.82 -6.22 -3.38
N GLY A 36 6.40 -5.28 -4.13
CA GLY A 36 6.98 -5.55 -5.43
C GLY A 36 7.62 -4.33 -6.10
N LEU A 37 8.20 -4.57 -7.27
CA LEU A 37 8.81 -3.58 -8.15
C LEU A 37 8.83 -4.09 -9.59
N PHE A 38 9.15 -3.22 -10.56
CA PHE A 38 9.36 -3.63 -11.95
C PHE A 38 10.78 -4.14 -12.20
N VAL A 39 10.94 -4.99 -13.22
CA VAL A 39 12.24 -5.24 -13.88
C VAL A 39 12.88 -3.90 -14.28
N GLY A 40 14.18 -3.75 -13.99
CA GLY A 40 14.94 -2.51 -14.19
C GLY A 40 14.63 -1.39 -13.18
N GLY A 41 13.55 -1.54 -12.40
CA GLY A 41 13.23 -0.66 -11.29
C GLY A 41 14.01 -1.00 -10.02
N SER A 42 13.93 -0.11 -9.04
CA SER A 42 14.52 -0.32 -7.71
C SER A 42 13.53 -0.12 -6.57
N ALA A 43 13.86 -0.67 -5.41
CA ALA A 43 13.11 -0.53 -4.17
C ALA A 43 14.05 -0.49 -2.97
N THR A 44 13.67 0.26 -1.93
CA THR A 44 14.44 0.33 -0.69
C THR A 44 13.83 -0.60 0.35
N PHE A 45 14.64 -1.47 0.94
CA PHE A 45 14.26 -2.34 2.06
C PHE A 45 15.01 -1.91 3.33
N GLN A 46 14.30 -1.89 4.46
CA GLN A 46 14.83 -1.44 5.74
C GLN A 46 14.32 -2.30 6.89
N ILE A 47 15.29 -2.66 7.73
CA ILE A 47 15.09 -3.22 9.06
C ILE A 47 15.78 -2.29 10.05
N THR A 48 15.09 -1.96 11.13
CA THR A 48 15.62 -1.33 12.33
C THR A 48 16.24 -2.39 13.24
N PHE A 49 17.55 -2.44 13.32
CA PHE A 49 18.25 -3.38 14.20
C PHE A 49 18.37 -2.84 15.63
N SER A 50 18.40 -3.74 16.61
CA SER A 50 18.72 -3.35 17.99
C SER A 50 20.17 -2.88 18.09
N SER A 51 20.46 -1.97 19.03
CA SER A 51 21.78 -1.32 19.14
C SER A 51 22.95 -2.26 19.44
N ASN A 52 22.66 -3.50 19.84
CA ASN A 52 23.64 -4.54 20.09
C ASN A 52 24.00 -5.38 18.85
N VAL A 53 23.34 -5.18 17.71
CA VAL A 53 23.71 -5.80 16.43
C VAL A 53 24.69 -4.87 15.71
N ARG A 54 25.88 -5.38 15.40
CA ARG A 54 26.90 -4.59 14.70
C ARG A 54 26.62 -4.57 13.20
N ALA A 55 27.08 -3.52 12.52
CA ALA A 55 26.84 -3.35 11.09
C ALA A 55 27.49 -4.48 10.28
N GLU A 56 28.72 -4.84 10.63
CA GLU A 56 29.51 -5.90 10.01
C GLU A 56 28.90 -7.31 10.18
N ASP A 57 28.00 -7.49 11.13
CA ASP A 57 27.32 -8.76 11.38
C ASP A 57 26.12 -8.98 10.44
N VAL A 58 25.72 -7.98 9.66
CA VAL A 58 24.54 -8.04 8.79
C VAL A 58 24.94 -8.20 7.32
N GLN A 59 24.49 -9.30 6.71
CA GLN A 59 24.69 -9.61 5.30
C GLN A 59 23.36 -9.86 4.61
N TRP A 60 23.06 -9.08 3.58
CA TRP A 60 21.87 -9.20 2.78
C TRP A 60 22.10 -10.15 1.60
N SER A 61 21.08 -10.94 1.28
CA SER A 61 21.10 -11.88 0.16
C SER A 61 19.73 -11.97 -0.50
N VAL A 62 19.73 -12.16 -1.81
CA VAL A 62 18.55 -12.53 -2.63
C VAL A 62 18.59 -14.04 -2.90
N ALA A 63 17.45 -14.69 -3.03
CA ALA A 63 17.36 -16.15 -3.10
C ALA A 63 17.38 -16.69 -4.53
N ASP A 64 16.59 -16.07 -5.43
CA ASP A 64 16.18 -16.70 -6.69
C ASP A 64 16.75 -16.00 -7.93
N GLY A 65 17.55 -14.95 -7.74
CA GLY A 65 18.22 -14.20 -8.82
C GLY A 65 17.27 -13.34 -9.66
N LYS A 66 16.04 -13.12 -9.19
CA LYS A 66 15.05 -12.24 -9.82
C LYS A 66 15.32 -10.78 -9.51
N ALA A 67 16.03 -10.52 -8.41
CA ALA A 67 16.55 -9.21 -8.07
C ALA A 67 18.04 -9.29 -7.71
N ALA A 68 18.67 -8.13 -7.56
CA ALA A 68 20.00 -8.00 -7.00
C ALA A 68 20.08 -6.81 -6.05
N LEU A 69 21.02 -6.86 -5.10
CA LEU A 69 21.38 -5.70 -4.30
C LEU A 69 22.11 -4.70 -5.19
N ALA A 70 21.70 -3.44 -5.14
CA ALA A 70 22.50 -2.35 -5.69
C ALA A 70 23.83 -2.26 -4.91
N PHE A 71 24.90 -1.79 -5.56
CA PHE A 71 26.20 -1.61 -4.93
C PHE A 71 26.07 -0.80 -3.63
N GLY A 72 26.54 -1.36 -2.52
CA GLY A 72 26.44 -0.73 -1.22
C GLY A 72 27.08 -1.58 -0.11
N PRO A 73 27.34 -0.97 1.06
CA PRO A 73 27.90 -1.70 2.19
C PRO A 73 26.88 -2.67 2.78
N GLN A 74 27.28 -3.93 2.91
CA GLN A 74 26.58 -4.92 3.73
C GLN A 74 26.57 -4.42 5.17
N SER A 75 25.39 -4.04 5.66
CA SER A 75 25.24 -3.36 6.95
C SER A 75 23.79 -3.36 7.44
N THR A 76 23.59 -2.73 8.60
CA THR A 76 22.27 -2.38 9.15
C THR A 76 21.57 -1.24 8.40
N ALA A 77 22.22 -0.62 7.41
CA ALA A 77 21.62 0.44 6.60
C ALA A 77 20.51 -0.09 5.66
N PRO A 78 19.55 0.75 5.26
CA PRO A 78 18.59 0.39 4.21
C PRO A 78 19.30 -0.08 2.94
N GLN A 79 18.78 -1.14 2.33
CA GLN A 79 19.32 -1.73 1.12
C GLN A 79 18.47 -1.35 -0.08
N ILE A 80 19.11 -1.02 -1.19
CA ILE A 80 18.43 -0.82 -2.46
C ILE A 80 18.53 -2.13 -3.24
N VAL A 81 17.38 -2.62 -3.70
CA VAL A 81 17.24 -3.82 -4.51
C VAL A 81 16.77 -3.41 -5.91
N VAL A 82 17.33 -4.03 -6.95
CA VAL A 82 17.00 -3.80 -8.36
C VAL A 82 16.40 -5.06 -8.95
N GLY A 83 15.28 -4.93 -9.67
CA GLY A 83 14.63 -6.04 -10.37
C GLY A 83 15.40 -6.43 -11.63
N LEU A 84 15.68 -7.71 -11.81
CA LEU A 84 16.44 -8.25 -12.94
C LEU A 84 15.57 -9.07 -13.89
N ALA A 85 14.68 -9.89 -13.34
CA ALA A 85 13.81 -10.77 -14.11
C ALA A 85 12.48 -10.97 -13.38
N PRO A 86 11.39 -11.23 -14.11
CA PRO A 86 10.08 -11.44 -13.50
C PRO A 86 10.03 -12.65 -12.58
N GLY A 87 9.19 -12.53 -11.55
CA GLY A 87 8.87 -13.59 -10.59
C GLY A 87 9.00 -13.15 -9.14
N THR A 88 8.57 -14.03 -8.26
CA THR A 88 8.72 -13.88 -6.81
C THR A 88 10.19 -13.96 -6.39
N GLU A 89 10.57 -13.15 -5.42
CA GLU A 89 11.91 -13.11 -4.85
C GLU A 89 11.84 -12.99 -3.32
N THR A 90 12.91 -13.46 -2.66
CA THR A 90 13.09 -13.32 -1.21
C THR A 90 14.37 -12.57 -0.90
N LEU A 91 14.25 -11.41 -0.26
CA LEU A 91 15.38 -10.70 0.33
C LEU A 91 15.55 -11.12 1.79
N THR A 92 16.71 -11.65 2.15
CA THR A 92 17.05 -12.06 3.52
C THR A 92 18.14 -11.16 4.09
N ALA A 93 17.99 -10.73 5.34
CA ALA A 93 19.06 -10.08 6.11
C ALA A 93 19.65 -11.08 7.10
N ASN A 94 20.75 -11.74 6.71
CA ASN A 94 21.46 -12.68 7.56
C ASN A 94 22.19 -11.91 8.67
N VAL A 95 21.98 -12.31 9.92
CA VAL A 95 22.62 -11.68 11.09
C VAL A 95 23.52 -12.70 11.75
N ALA A 96 24.84 -12.46 11.74
CA ALA A 96 25.82 -13.33 12.36
C ALA A 96 25.49 -13.52 13.85
N HIS A 97 25.73 -14.73 14.35
CA HIS A 97 25.52 -15.10 15.76
C HIS A 97 24.07 -15.01 16.27
N PHE A 98 23.09 -14.68 15.41
CA PHE A 98 21.68 -14.68 15.80
C PHE A 98 21.09 -16.09 15.80
N VAL A 99 20.51 -16.48 16.94
CA VAL A 99 19.85 -17.79 17.09
C VAL A 99 18.36 -17.62 16.82
N GLY A 100 17.97 -17.80 15.55
CA GLY A 100 16.60 -17.70 15.05
C GLY A 100 16.57 -17.70 13.52
N SER A 101 15.37 -17.68 12.93
CA SER A 101 15.23 -17.38 11.50
C SER A 101 15.75 -15.98 11.20
N SER A 102 16.32 -15.74 10.02
CA SER A 102 16.68 -14.38 9.59
C SER A 102 15.46 -13.61 9.11
N PRO A 103 15.43 -12.27 9.24
CA PRO A 103 14.38 -11.47 8.65
C PRO A 103 14.39 -11.56 7.12
N GLN A 104 13.21 -11.74 6.55
CA GLN A 104 12.94 -11.92 5.13
C GLN A 104 11.85 -10.98 4.58
N PHE A 105 11.99 -10.56 3.33
CA PHE A 105 10.95 -9.87 2.60
C PHE A 105 10.62 -10.67 1.35
N ASN A 106 9.36 -11.06 1.21
CA ASN A 106 8.85 -11.63 -0.03
C ASN A 106 8.27 -10.48 -0.86
N PHE A 107 8.65 -10.41 -2.12
CA PHE A 107 8.14 -9.41 -3.05
C PHE A 107 8.11 -9.97 -4.47
N GLU A 108 7.30 -9.36 -5.32
CA GLU A 108 7.20 -9.73 -6.73
C GLU A 108 8.01 -8.77 -7.60
N VAL A 109 8.82 -9.30 -8.50
CA VAL A 109 9.41 -8.54 -9.61
C VAL A 109 8.48 -8.68 -10.81
N TYR A 110 7.84 -7.59 -11.19
CA TYR A 110 6.89 -7.56 -12.29
C TYR A 110 7.57 -7.24 -13.61
N ASP A 111 7.10 -7.89 -14.68
CA ASP A 111 7.36 -7.43 -16.03
C ASP A 111 6.88 -5.99 -16.25
N TYR A 112 7.51 -5.32 -17.21
CA TYR A 112 7.00 -4.06 -17.69
C TYR A 112 5.67 -4.30 -18.43
N ALA A 113 4.58 -3.82 -17.85
CA ALA A 113 3.27 -3.83 -18.49
C ALA A 113 3.01 -2.52 -19.24
N ASP A 114 2.20 -2.63 -20.29
CA ASP A 114 1.61 -1.46 -20.95
C ASP A 114 0.74 -0.68 -19.96
N PRO A 115 0.81 0.66 -19.99
CA PRO A 115 0.05 1.46 -19.06
C PRO A 115 -1.45 1.37 -19.35
N ILE A 116 -2.25 1.29 -18.30
CA ILE A 116 -3.70 1.44 -18.37
C ILE A 116 -4.02 2.89 -18.74
N ALA A 117 -4.87 3.06 -19.76
CA ALA A 117 -5.33 4.37 -20.21
C ALA A 117 -6.20 5.05 -19.14
N LEU A 118 -5.89 6.31 -18.84
CA LEU A 118 -6.70 7.18 -17.98
C LEU A 118 -7.36 8.28 -18.82
N HIS A 119 -8.68 8.35 -18.74
CA HIS A 119 -9.50 9.35 -19.42
C HIS A 119 -10.07 10.31 -18.39
N PHE A 120 -9.66 11.58 -18.45
CA PHE A 120 -10.15 12.61 -17.55
C PHE A 120 -11.27 13.42 -18.21
N MET A 121 -12.32 13.72 -17.45
CA MET A 121 -13.36 14.65 -17.86
C MET A 121 -13.63 15.68 -16.77
N PHE A 122 -13.47 16.96 -17.11
CA PHE A 122 -13.81 18.07 -16.23
C PHE A 122 -15.26 18.49 -16.47
N ILE A 123 -16.03 18.58 -15.38
CA ILE A 123 -17.36 19.15 -15.40
C ILE A 123 -17.25 20.65 -15.09
N CYS A 124 -17.64 21.48 -16.05
CA CYS A 124 -17.51 22.93 -16.02
C CYS A 124 -18.86 23.62 -15.76
N ASP A 125 -18.80 24.82 -15.19
CA ASP A 125 -19.92 25.76 -15.22
C ASP A 125 -20.08 26.39 -16.62
N ASN A 126 -21.10 27.25 -16.78
CA ASN A 126 -21.39 27.93 -18.04
C ASN A 126 -20.30 28.92 -18.50
N ASN A 127 -19.38 29.30 -17.61
CA ASN A 127 -18.25 30.19 -17.92
C ASN A 127 -16.96 29.39 -18.18
N GLY A 128 -17.04 28.05 -18.17
CA GLY A 128 -15.88 27.17 -18.34
C GLY A 128 -15.07 26.93 -17.06
N ASN A 129 -15.51 27.44 -15.90
CA ASN A 129 -14.82 27.20 -14.64
C ASN A 129 -15.07 25.75 -14.19
N HIS A 130 -14.03 25.11 -13.66
CA HIS A 130 -14.11 23.77 -13.10
C HIS A 130 -13.20 23.66 -11.88
N VAL A 131 -13.41 22.62 -11.08
CA VAL A 131 -12.46 22.28 -10.01
C VAL A 131 -11.25 21.53 -10.58
N GLY A 132 -10.11 21.62 -9.90
CA GLY A 132 -8.85 21.04 -10.36
C GLY A 132 -8.28 21.72 -11.61
N SER A 133 -7.17 21.21 -12.09
CA SER A 133 -6.47 21.69 -13.29
C SER A 133 -5.98 20.52 -14.13
N ALA A 134 -6.11 20.64 -15.45
CA ALA A 134 -5.52 19.67 -16.37
C ALA A 134 -3.98 19.67 -16.31
N ASP A 135 -3.38 20.81 -15.95
CA ASP A 135 -1.92 20.94 -15.79
C ASP A 135 -1.38 20.11 -14.62
N ASP A 136 -2.23 19.74 -13.65
CA ASP A 136 -1.84 18.89 -12.51
C ASP A 136 -1.78 17.39 -12.90
N ILE A 137 -2.44 16.99 -13.98
CA ILE A 137 -2.63 15.57 -14.34
C ILE A 137 -1.30 14.82 -14.50
N PRO A 138 -0.25 15.36 -15.16
CA PRO A 138 1.04 14.68 -15.25
C PRO A 138 1.65 14.35 -13.87
N GLY A 139 1.58 15.31 -12.93
CA GLY A 139 2.05 15.12 -11.55
C GLY A 139 1.19 14.12 -10.77
N LEU A 140 -0.13 14.18 -10.97
CA LEU A 140 -1.09 13.25 -10.39
C LEU A 140 -0.79 11.81 -10.81
N ILE A 141 -0.62 11.56 -12.11
CA ILE A 141 -0.31 10.25 -12.68
C ILE A 141 1.06 9.76 -12.21
N THR A 142 2.05 10.64 -12.14
CA THR A 142 3.38 10.31 -11.58
C THR A 142 3.25 9.78 -10.15
N GLY A 143 2.49 10.48 -9.30
CA GLY A 143 2.26 10.05 -7.92
C GLY A 143 1.50 8.73 -7.80
N VAL A 144 0.53 8.47 -8.69
CA VAL A 144 -0.20 7.19 -8.73
C VAL A 144 0.72 6.05 -9.18
N ASN A 145 1.50 6.24 -10.23
CA ASN A 145 2.47 5.26 -10.71
C ASN A 145 3.54 4.93 -9.65
N ASP A 146 3.96 5.93 -8.87
CA ASP A 146 4.84 5.69 -7.72
C ASP A 146 4.19 4.79 -6.68
N ILE A 147 2.86 4.82 -6.52
CA ILE A 147 2.11 3.91 -5.64
C ILE A 147 2.03 2.51 -6.25
N TYR A 148 1.56 2.43 -7.48
CA TYR A 148 1.18 1.19 -8.14
C TYR A 148 2.35 0.38 -8.70
N ARG A 149 3.58 0.92 -8.73
CA ARG A 149 4.78 0.11 -8.98
C ARG A 149 4.93 -1.06 -8.01
N GLN A 150 4.42 -0.93 -6.77
CA GLN A 150 4.37 -2.01 -5.78
C GLN A 150 3.51 -3.18 -6.24
N ALA A 151 2.52 -2.88 -7.07
CA ALA A 151 1.56 -3.82 -7.61
C ALA A 151 1.83 -4.13 -9.09
N GLY A 152 2.94 -3.69 -9.68
CA GLY A 152 3.23 -3.99 -11.09
C GLY A 152 2.23 -3.38 -12.09
N ILE A 153 1.58 -2.26 -11.73
CA ILE A 153 0.64 -1.56 -12.61
C ILE A 153 1.19 -0.18 -12.95
N ARG A 154 0.90 0.27 -14.18
CA ARG A 154 1.23 1.60 -14.69
C ARG A 154 0.01 2.22 -15.34
N PHE A 155 -0.01 3.54 -15.36
CA PHE A 155 -1.06 4.36 -15.93
C PHE A 155 -0.47 5.45 -16.83
N ALA A 156 -1.22 5.82 -17.85
CA ALA A 156 -0.88 6.92 -18.75
C ALA A 156 -2.12 7.73 -19.09
N GLN A 157 -1.96 9.04 -19.26
CA GLN A 157 -3.03 9.90 -19.74
C GLN A 157 -3.35 9.53 -21.18
N ALA A 158 -4.62 9.18 -21.44
CA ALA A 158 -5.12 8.91 -22.78
C ALA A 158 -5.89 10.12 -23.33
N SER A 159 -6.73 10.75 -22.51
CA SER A 159 -7.47 11.96 -22.92
C SER A 159 -7.78 12.88 -21.74
N VAL A 160 -7.99 14.15 -22.07
CA VAL A 160 -8.60 15.15 -21.19
C VAL A 160 -9.73 15.81 -21.97
N SER A 161 -10.93 15.74 -21.40
CA SER A 161 -12.16 16.25 -21.99
C SER A 161 -12.83 17.22 -21.03
N TYR A 162 -13.74 18.05 -21.57
CA TYR A 162 -14.51 19.03 -20.81
C TYR A 162 -15.97 18.94 -21.22
N THR A 163 -16.88 19.16 -20.28
CA THR A 163 -18.31 19.34 -20.55
C THR A 163 -18.84 20.49 -19.72
N ASN A 164 -19.80 21.23 -20.27
CA ASN A 164 -20.49 22.32 -19.59
C ASN A 164 -21.94 21.92 -19.23
N GLU A 165 -22.19 20.62 -19.02
CA GLU A 165 -23.48 20.13 -18.53
C GLU A 165 -23.77 20.70 -17.13
N ILE A 166 -24.47 21.82 -17.09
CA ILE A 166 -24.66 22.63 -15.90
C ILE A 166 -25.45 21.87 -14.82
N SER A 167 -26.33 20.95 -15.21
CA SER A 167 -27.04 20.10 -14.26
C SER A 167 -26.07 19.24 -13.46
N TRP A 168 -25.06 18.68 -14.13
CA TRP A 168 -24.02 17.89 -13.47
C TRP A 168 -23.13 18.74 -12.60
N TYR A 169 -22.73 19.93 -13.07
CA TYR A 169 -21.92 20.85 -12.27
C TYR A 169 -22.60 21.25 -10.95
N LEU A 170 -23.88 21.62 -11.02
CA LEU A 170 -24.63 22.13 -9.85
C LEU A 170 -25.08 21.04 -8.89
N ASN A 171 -25.20 19.79 -9.35
CA ASN A 171 -25.86 18.72 -8.60
C ASN A 171 -25.01 17.44 -8.52
N SER A 172 -23.68 17.53 -8.67
CA SER A 172 -22.80 16.37 -8.70
C SER A 172 -22.78 15.57 -7.39
N GLU A 173 -23.33 16.08 -6.29
CA GLU A 173 -23.53 15.34 -5.04
C GLU A 173 -24.75 14.40 -5.05
N ILE A 174 -25.67 14.58 -6.00
CA ILE A 174 -26.90 13.79 -6.07
C ILE A 174 -26.62 12.45 -6.75
N ARG A 175 -27.02 11.33 -6.13
CA ARG A 175 -26.63 9.97 -6.55
C ARG A 175 -27.04 9.59 -7.98
N ASN A 176 -28.22 9.99 -8.44
CA ASN A 176 -28.65 9.72 -9.82
C ASN A 176 -27.82 10.53 -10.83
N ILE A 177 -27.49 11.78 -10.51
CA ILE A 177 -26.62 12.62 -11.33
C ILE A 177 -25.20 12.02 -11.39
N GLN A 178 -24.67 11.55 -10.26
CA GLN A 178 -23.39 10.82 -10.24
C GLN A 178 -23.40 9.62 -11.17
N GLN A 179 -24.50 8.87 -11.21
CA GLN A 179 -24.65 7.71 -12.08
C GLN A 179 -24.65 8.10 -13.56
N GLU A 180 -25.26 9.22 -13.93
CA GLU A 180 -25.21 9.77 -15.29
C GLU A 180 -23.78 10.17 -15.66
N ILE A 181 -23.09 10.89 -14.77
CA ILE A 181 -21.71 11.34 -14.98
C ILE A 181 -20.79 10.16 -15.24
N VAL A 182 -20.79 9.12 -14.39
CA VAL A 182 -19.86 8.00 -14.53
C VAL A 182 -20.16 7.06 -15.70
N ASN A 183 -21.29 7.27 -16.39
CA ASN A 183 -21.71 6.49 -17.55
C ASN A 183 -21.58 7.25 -18.87
N VAL A 184 -21.12 8.51 -18.87
CA VAL A 184 -21.10 9.32 -20.09
C VAL A 184 -20.01 8.89 -21.07
N MET A 185 -18.82 8.56 -20.59
CA MET A 185 -17.81 7.90 -21.41
C MET A 185 -18.08 6.41 -21.39
N THR A 186 -17.89 5.76 -22.54
CA THR A 186 -18.16 4.34 -22.72
C THR A 186 -17.14 3.78 -23.71
N ASN A 187 -16.76 2.50 -23.56
CA ASN A 187 -15.81 1.81 -24.45
C ASN A 187 -14.45 2.51 -24.60
N THR A 188 -13.99 3.22 -23.57
CA THR A 188 -12.70 3.93 -23.58
C THR A 188 -11.49 2.98 -23.57
N GLY A 189 -11.69 1.73 -23.13
CA GLY A 189 -10.62 0.73 -23.01
C GLY A 189 -9.72 0.96 -21.79
N GLY A 190 -10.10 1.87 -20.89
CA GLY A 190 -9.34 2.23 -19.71
C GLY A 190 -10.22 2.68 -18.55
N LEU A 191 -9.63 3.45 -17.64
CA LEU A 191 -10.29 4.03 -16.49
C LEU A 191 -10.76 5.45 -16.79
N GLU A 192 -11.94 5.76 -16.29
CA GLU A 192 -12.61 7.04 -16.48
C GLU A 192 -12.66 7.81 -15.17
N ILE A 193 -12.15 9.04 -15.19
CA ILE A 193 -12.01 9.92 -14.04
C ILE A 193 -12.76 11.21 -14.31
N TYR A 194 -13.78 11.46 -13.52
CA TYR A 194 -14.63 12.65 -13.65
C TYR A 194 -14.32 13.63 -12.52
N ILE A 195 -13.93 14.84 -12.89
CA ILE A 195 -13.59 15.92 -11.97
C ILE A 195 -14.83 16.77 -11.75
N VAL A 196 -15.43 16.67 -10.56
CA VAL A 196 -16.74 17.23 -10.21
C VAL A 196 -16.66 18.19 -9.03
N PRO A 197 -17.51 19.23 -8.93
CA PRO A 197 -17.43 20.21 -7.83
C PRO A 197 -17.66 19.60 -6.44
N ASN A 198 -18.55 18.62 -6.33
CA ASN A 198 -18.91 17.98 -5.05
C ASN A 198 -19.31 16.51 -5.25
N ILE A 199 -19.05 15.66 -4.26
CA ILE A 199 -19.49 14.25 -4.25
C ILE A 199 -20.44 13.98 -3.08
N ALA A 200 -20.05 14.44 -1.90
CA ALA A 200 -20.81 14.40 -0.65
C ALA A 200 -20.00 15.18 0.41
N PRO A 201 -20.60 15.59 1.53
CA PRO A 201 -19.87 16.26 2.61
C PRO A 201 -18.63 15.47 3.04
N GLY A 202 -17.45 16.08 2.88
CA GLY A 202 -16.16 15.48 3.28
C GLY A 202 -15.64 14.36 2.38
N VAL A 203 -16.24 14.13 1.21
CA VAL A 203 -15.83 13.08 0.26
C VAL A 203 -15.08 13.69 -0.92
N ALA A 204 -13.84 13.28 -1.11
CA ALA A 204 -12.95 13.80 -2.15
C ALA A 204 -12.72 12.85 -3.34
N GLY A 205 -13.10 11.58 -3.17
CA GLY A 205 -13.05 10.54 -4.20
C GLY A 205 -14.22 9.57 -4.03
N ARG A 206 -14.69 8.98 -5.13
CA ARG A 206 -15.66 7.88 -5.09
C ARG A 206 -15.57 7.02 -6.33
N SER A 207 -15.30 5.74 -6.12
CA SER A 207 -15.27 4.73 -7.17
C SER A 207 -16.63 4.09 -7.41
N TYR A 208 -16.99 3.93 -8.69
CA TYR A 208 -18.16 3.20 -9.17
C TYR A 208 -17.70 1.93 -9.88
N PRO A 209 -17.86 0.75 -9.28
CA PRO A 209 -17.35 -0.50 -9.83
C PRO A 209 -17.78 -0.70 -11.29
N ASN A 210 -16.80 -1.02 -12.14
CA ASN A 210 -16.96 -1.28 -13.58
C ASN A 210 -17.39 -0.08 -14.42
N GLN A 211 -17.42 1.14 -13.87
CA GLN A 211 -17.84 2.35 -14.59
C GLN A 211 -16.70 3.37 -14.62
N GLY A 212 -16.55 4.14 -13.56
CA GLY A 212 -15.49 5.13 -13.43
C GLY A 212 -15.33 5.58 -11.99
N LEU A 213 -14.65 6.69 -11.78
CA LEU A 213 -14.50 7.30 -10.47
C LEU A 213 -14.69 8.81 -10.53
N LEU A 214 -15.20 9.36 -9.43
CA LEU A 214 -15.37 10.80 -9.22
C LEU A 214 -14.23 11.32 -8.35
N MET A 215 -13.75 12.52 -8.64
CA MET A 215 -12.83 13.27 -7.78
C MET A 215 -13.24 14.74 -7.69
N THR A 216 -12.97 15.38 -6.56
CA THR A 216 -13.24 16.83 -6.39
C THR A 216 -12.03 17.74 -6.62
N ASN A 217 -10.89 17.16 -6.97
CA ASN A 217 -9.64 17.88 -7.25
C ASN A 217 -8.66 16.99 -8.02
N THR A 218 -7.57 17.58 -8.51
CA THR A 218 -6.50 16.93 -9.27
C THR A 218 -5.16 16.88 -8.52
N VAL A 219 -5.13 17.25 -7.24
CA VAL A 219 -3.88 17.47 -6.50
C VAL A 219 -3.48 16.32 -5.58
N SER A 220 -4.31 15.27 -5.48
CA SER A 220 -4.09 14.16 -4.55
C SER A 220 -3.97 12.81 -5.26
N ALA A 221 -2.73 12.42 -5.57
CA ALA A 221 -2.42 11.09 -6.09
C ALA A 221 -2.84 9.95 -5.16
N HIS A 222 -2.84 10.20 -3.84
CA HIS A 222 -3.30 9.22 -2.86
C HIS A 222 -4.80 8.92 -3.03
N ILE A 223 -5.64 9.96 -3.20
CA ILE A 223 -7.09 9.77 -3.38
C ILE A 223 -7.33 9.02 -4.69
N LEU A 224 -6.73 9.47 -5.80
CA LEU A 224 -6.88 8.76 -7.07
C LEU A 224 -6.44 7.29 -6.96
N ALA A 225 -5.29 7.04 -6.34
CA ALA A 225 -4.79 5.68 -6.17
C ALA A 225 -5.71 4.79 -5.31
N HIS A 226 -6.32 5.36 -4.27
CA HIS A 226 -7.30 4.68 -3.42
C HIS A 226 -8.55 4.29 -4.23
N GLU A 227 -9.10 5.23 -5.01
CA GLU A 227 -10.30 4.96 -5.84
C GLU A 227 -10.03 3.96 -6.96
N ILE A 228 -8.82 3.99 -7.56
CA ILE A 228 -8.35 2.95 -8.49
C ILE A 228 -8.27 1.60 -7.78
N GLY A 229 -7.91 1.58 -6.49
CA GLY A 229 -7.84 0.35 -5.71
C GLY A 229 -9.19 -0.37 -5.66
N HIS A 230 -10.29 0.39 -5.52
CA HIS A 230 -11.64 -0.16 -5.64
C HIS A 230 -11.93 -0.73 -7.04
N GLN A 231 -11.46 -0.10 -8.11
CA GLN A 231 -11.58 -0.65 -9.48
C GLN A 231 -10.77 -1.94 -9.66
N CYS A 232 -9.65 -2.08 -8.92
CA CYS A 232 -8.88 -3.32 -8.84
C CYS A 232 -9.54 -4.40 -7.96
N GLY A 233 -10.74 -4.15 -7.42
CA GLY A 233 -11.48 -5.08 -6.57
C GLY A 233 -11.16 -4.99 -5.07
N TRP A 234 -10.37 -4.01 -4.64
CA TRP A 234 -10.04 -3.81 -3.23
C TRP A 234 -11.15 -3.14 -2.44
N ARG A 235 -11.13 -3.36 -1.13
CA ARG A 235 -12.14 -2.84 -0.19
C ARG A 235 -11.50 -1.98 0.87
N ASP A 236 -12.26 -1.02 1.37
CA ASP A 236 -11.87 -0.23 2.52
C ASP A 236 -11.65 -1.11 3.74
N ILE A 237 -10.54 -0.88 4.44
CA ILE A 237 -10.23 -1.47 5.73
C ILE A 237 -10.20 -0.39 6.81
N TYR A 238 -10.73 -0.72 8.00
CA TYR A 238 -10.85 0.22 9.10
C TYR A 238 -10.28 -0.35 10.41
N THR A 239 -9.82 0.55 11.27
CA THR A 239 -9.39 0.23 12.64
C THR A 239 -10.51 0.40 13.67
N PHE A 240 -11.62 1.03 13.27
CA PHE A 240 -12.83 1.21 14.07
C PHE A 240 -14.00 1.48 13.13
N ARG A 241 -15.23 1.25 13.61
CA ARG A 241 -16.48 1.56 12.92
C ARG A 241 -17.50 2.07 13.95
N PRO A 242 -18.54 2.81 13.54
CA PRO A 242 -19.66 3.11 14.43
C PRO A 242 -20.16 1.82 15.09
N ASP A 243 -20.35 1.86 16.41
CA ASP A 243 -20.81 0.72 17.24
C ASP A 243 -19.86 -0.48 17.34
N ARG A 244 -18.59 -0.33 16.91
CA ARG A 244 -17.55 -1.36 17.07
C ARG A 244 -16.41 -0.85 17.95
N PRO A 245 -15.87 -1.69 18.86
CA PRO A 245 -14.70 -1.32 19.63
C PRO A 245 -13.50 -1.11 18.70
N PRO A 246 -12.63 -0.11 18.97
CA PRO A 246 -11.37 0.06 18.23
C PRO A 246 -10.51 -1.21 18.28
N LEU A 247 -9.80 -1.50 17.20
CA LEU A 247 -8.84 -2.61 17.14
C LEU A 247 -7.61 -2.28 17.99
N THR A 248 -7.58 -2.77 19.22
CA THR A 248 -6.47 -2.61 20.17
C THR A 248 -5.60 -3.86 20.28
N MET A 249 -5.96 -4.95 19.62
CA MET A 249 -5.18 -6.19 19.69
C MET A 249 -3.78 -6.03 19.07
N PRO A 250 -2.76 -6.73 19.63
CA PRO A 250 -1.48 -6.90 18.99
C PRO A 250 -1.60 -7.51 17.60
N LEU A 251 -0.73 -7.10 16.69
CA LEU A 251 -0.52 -7.77 15.42
C LEU A 251 -0.11 -9.23 15.66
N SER A 252 -0.60 -10.14 14.83
CA SER A 252 -0.30 -11.57 14.93
C SER A 252 -0.28 -12.19 13.54
N ARG A 253 0.25 -13.41 13.44
CA ARG A 253 0.32 -14.16 12.18
C ARG A 253 -1.04 -14.35 11.51
N ASP A 254 -2.10 -14.46 12.29
CA ASP A 254 -3.46 -14.65 11.78
C ASP A 254 -4.01 -13.39 11.09
N HIS A 255 -3.39 -12.22 11.29
CA HIS A 255 -3.86 -10.97 10.71
C HIS A 255 -3.34 -10.68 9.30
N LEU A 256 -2.26 -11.34 8.87
CA LEU A 256 -1.57 -11.07 7.60
C LEU A 256 -1.49 -12.34 6.74
N SER A 257 -1.32 -12.14 5.43
CA SER A 257 -0.99 -13.24 4.52
C SER A 257 0.40 -13.82 4.84
N PRO A 258 0.70 -15.07 4.48
CA PRO A 258 2.06 -15.62 4.63
C PRO A 258 3.14 -14.81 3.91
N ALA A 259 2.80 -14.16 2.79
CA ALA A 259 3.74 -13.33 2.03
C ALA A 259 4.08 -12.02 2.77
N ASP A 260 3.12 -11.45 3.48
CA ASP A 260 3.30 -10.25 4.31
C ASP A 260 3.82 -10.58 5.72
N TRP A 261 3.77 -11.86 6.11
CA TRP A 261 4.27 -12.33 7.39
C TRP A 261 5.71 -12.81 7.30
N ASN A 262 6.62 -12.03 7.86
CA ASN A 262 8.04 -12.35 7.90
C ASN A 262 8.40 -13.34 9.04
N ASN A 263 7.96 -14.60 8.95
CA ASN A 263 8.32 -15.75 9.82
C ASN A 263 9.11 -15.42 11.11
N GLY A 264 8.44 -15.36 12.27
CA GLY A 264 8.16 -16.64 12.90
C GLY A 264 7.30 -16.58 14.17
N PRO A 265 6.87 -17.76 14.68
CA PRO A 265 6.16 -17.89 15.94
C PRO A 265 7.17 -18.00 17.09
N GLY A 266 7.29 -16.93 17.88
CA GLY A 266 8.21 -16.87 19.01
C GLY A 266 8.59 -15.43 19.34
N PRO A 267 9.43 -15.17 20.34
CA PRO A 267 9.87 -13.83 20.75
C PRO A 267 10.59 -12.99 19.66
N GLN A 268 10.64 -13.50 18.43
CA GLN A 268 11.26 -13.00 17.20
C GLN A 268 10.24 -12.37 16.22
N GLU A 269 9.35 -11.50 16.72
CA GLU A 269 8.51 -10.67 15.87
C GLU A 269 9.39 -9.57 15.24
N TYR A 270 9.49 -9.51 13.92
CA TYR A 270 10.09 -8.36 13.25
C TYR A 270 9.13 -7.16 13.20
N TYR A 271 7.87 -7.33 13.60
CA TYR A 271 7.08 -6.20 14.07
C TYR A 271 7.41 -5.97 15.55
N PRO A 272 7.49 -4.72 16.03
CA PRO A 272 7.61 -4.46 17.47
C PRO A 272 6.62 -5.30 18.27
N ARG A 273 7.07 -5.89 19.37
CA ARG A 273 6.15 -6.60 20.27
C ARG A 273 5.00 -5.67 20.64
N GLU A 274 3.80 -6.24 20.67
CA GLU A 274 2.57 -5.52 20.99
C GLU A 274 2.23 -4.41 19.96
N LEU A 275 2.88 -4.39 18.79
CA LEU A 275 2.52 -3.46 17.71
C LEU A 275 1.03 -3.60 17.44
N PRO A 276 0.22 -2.55 17.61
CA PRO A 276 -1.21 -2.65 17.37
C PRO A 276 -1.49 -2.97 15.91
N LEU A 277 -2.44 -3.90 15.65
CA LEU A 277 -2.92 -4.18 14.30
C LEU A 277 -3.34 -2.90 13.55
N ALA A 278 -3.93 -1.95 14.29
CA ALA A 278 -4.31 -0.64 13.77
C ALA A 278 -3.15 0.14 13.13
N THR A 279 -1.91 -0.04 13.58
CA THR A 279 -0.74 0.61 13.00
C THR A 279 -0.44 0.10 11.60
N VAL A 280 -0.65 -1.19 11.35
CA VAL A 280 -0.48 -1.79 10.01
C VAL A 280 -1.61 -1.33 9.09
N ILE A 281 -2.86 -1.41 9.56
CA ILE A 281 -4.04 -1.01 8.78
C ILE A 281 -3.97 0.45 8.34
N LYS A 282 -3.59 1.38 9.22
CA LYS A 282 -3.49 2.82 8.89
C LYS A 282 -2.48 3.14 7.81
N ARG A 283 -1.53 2.24 7.52
CA ARG A 283 -0.53 2.44 6.47
C ARG A 283 -1.01 1.98 5.10
N CYS A 284 -2.04 1.15 5.05
CA CYS A 284 -2.56 0.63 3.79
C CYS A 284 -3.15 1.75 2.95
N LEU A 285 -2.97 1.66 1.64
CA LEU A 285 -3.63 2.52 0.66
C LEU A 285 -5.15 2.52 0.85
N MET A 286 -5.71 1.33 1.13
CA MET A 286 -7.15 1.12 1.31
C MET A 286 -7.65 1.42 2.73
N PHE A 287 -6.90 2.16 3.56
CA PHE A 287 -7.44 2.63 4.82
C PHE A 287 -8.58 3.62 4.54
N GLY A 288 -9.81 3.27 4.94
CA GLY A 288 -11.02 3.97 4.49
C GLY A 288 -11.25 5.36 5.12
N LEU A 289 -10.22 5.98 5.70
CA LEU A 289 -10.24 7.36 6.20
C LEU A 289 -9.16 8.17 5.48
N THR A 290 -9.34 9.49 5.40
CA THR A 290 -8.49 10.43 4.65
C THR A 290 -7.02 10.52 5.10
N SER A 291 -6.62 9.79 6.14
CA SER A 291 -5.26 9.74 6.71
C SER A 291 -4.52 8.42 6.45
N GLY A 292 -4.91 7.68 5.40
CA GLY A 292 -4.24 6.44 4.99
C GLY A 292 -2.80 6.63 4.52
N GLY A 293 -2.02 5.55 4.59
CA GLY A 293 -0.70 5.46 3.97
C GLY A 293 -0.77 5.02 2.52
N ASN A 294 0.37 4.68 1.91
CA ASN A 294 0.44 4.29 0.50
C ASN A 294 0.89 2.82 0.32
N ASP A 295 0.85 2.02 1.39
CA ASP A 295 1.32 0.64 1.35
C ASP A 295 0.28 -0.25 0.65
N ILE A 296 0.75 -1.05 -0.29
CA ILE A 296 -0.02 -2.13 -0.91
C ILE A 296 0.58 -3.45 -0.40
N PRO A 297 -0.09 -4.22 0.47
CA PRO A 297 0.37 -5.54 0.88
C PRO A 297 0.32 -6.55 -0.27
N ALA A 298 1.01 -7.68 -0.11
CA ALA A 298 0.92 -8.79 -1.05
C ALA A 298 -0.46 -9.44 -0.97
N GLY A 299 -1.00 -9.66 0.22
CA GLY A 299 -2.28 -10.33 0.44
C GLY A 299 -3.29 -9.50 1.23
N PRO A 300 -4.43 -10.11 1.59
CA PRO A 300 -5.44 -9.45 2.41
C PRO A 300 -4.98 -9.28 3.85
N ILE A 301 -5.58 -8.31 4.55
CA ILE A 301 -5.30 -8.01 5.96
C ILE A 301 -6.58 -8.17 6.76
N LYS A 302 -6.50 -8.74 7.96
CA LYS A 302 -7.65 -8.75 8.87
C LYS A 302 -7.90 -7.38 9.48
N GLY A 303 -9.13 -6.92 9.41
CA GLY A 303 -9.60 -5.65 9.99
C GLY A 303 -11.10 -5.54 9.89
N TYR A 304 -11.65 -4.35 10.20
CA TYR A 304 -13.06 -4.11 9.93
C TYR A 304 -13.27 -3.72 8.46
N ASP A 305 -14.30 -4.29 7.83
CA ASP A 305 -14.80 -3.86 6.52
C ASP A 305 -15.75 -2.65 6.65
N LYS A 306 -16.41 -2.31 5.52
CA LYS A 306 -17.34 -1.20 5.47
C LYS A 306 -18.64 -1.45 6.24
N GLU A 307 -18.90 -2.66 6.69
CA GLU A 307 -20.06 -3.04 7.48
C GLU A 307 -19.67 -3.23 8.97
N GLY A 308 -18.39 -3.04 9.29
CA GLY A 308 -17.86 -3.26 10.63
C GLY A 308 -17.79 -4.72 11.04
N LYS A 309 -17.73 -5.63 10.08
CA LYS A 309 -17.40 -7.04 10.30
C LYS A 309 -15.88 -7.19 10.33
N PHE A 310 -15.38 -7.81 11.39
CA PHE A 310 -13.96 -8.15 11.48
C PHE A 310 -13.67 -9.40 10.64
N GLY A 311 -12.73 -9.29 9.71
CA GLY A 311 -12.40 -10.38 8.80
C GLY A 311 -11.28 -10.02 7.84
N SER A 312 -10.95 -10.95 6.94
CA SER A 312 -9.96 -10.73 5.88
C SER A 312 -10.51 -9.75 4.84
N VAL A 313 -9.86 -8.60 4.66
CA VAL A 313 -10.26 -7.56 3.71
C VAL A 313 -9.27 -7.57 2.53
N PRO A 314 -9.75 -7.63 1.28
CA PRO A 314 -8.88 -7.61 0.10
C PRO A 314 -8.32 -6.21 -0.12
N VAL A 315 -7.05 -6.03 0.21
CA VAL A 315 -6.35 -4.74 0.13
C VAL A 315 -4.99 -4.84 -0.57
N GLY A 316 -4.65 -6.02 -1.09
CA GLY A 316 -3.31 -6.36 -1.59
C GLY A 316 -3.32 -6.98 -2.98
N THR A 317 -2.12 -7.25 -3.51
CA THR A 317 -1.93 -7.64 -4.92
C THR A 317 -2.47 -9.03 -5.29
N GLN A 318 -2.63 -9.92 -4.32
CA GLN A 318 -3.23 -11.25 -4.52
C GLN A 318 -4.71 -11.13 -4.88
N GLY A 319 -5.09 -11.67 -6.03
CA GLY A 319 -6.48 -11.69 -6.51
C GLY A 319 -7.00 -10.33 -7.00
N MET A 320 -6.14 -9.32 -7.13
CA MET A 320 -6.55 -8.02 -7.68
C MET A 320 -6.85 -8.11 -9.19
N ASN A 321 -7.79 -7.30 -9.67
CA ASN A 321 -7.90 -7.02 -11.10
C ASN A 321 -6.75 -6.10 -11.52
N ARG A 322 -5.90 -6.57 -12.44
CA ARG A 322 -4.73 -5.83 -12.95
C ARG A 322 -5.03 -5.02 -14.22
N PHE A 323 -6.23 -5.17 -14.77
CA PHE A 323 -6.70 -4.44 -15.94
C PHE A 323 -8.08 -3.83 -15.66
N PRO A 324 -8.22 -3.01 -14.60
CA PRO A 324 -9.47 -2.32 -14.33
C PRO A 324 -9.83 -1.40 -15.50
N LYS A 325 -11.10 -1.43 -15.90
CA LYS A 325 -11.66 -0.63 -16.98
C LYS A 325 -13.17 -0.46 -16.78
N HIS A 326 -13.75 0.51 -17.47
CA HIS A 326 -15.21 0.57 -17.65
C HIS A 326 -15.66 -0.65 -18.47
N ASP A 327 -16.54 -1.48 -17.90
CA ASP A 327 -17.25 -2.55 -18.61
C ASP A 327 -18.70 -2.09 -18.84
N ASN A 328 -19.05 -1.81 -20.10
CA ASN A 328 -20.44 -1.52 -20.49
C ASN A 328 -21.33 -2.76 -20.45
#